data_AF-A0A429X9T4-F1
#
_entry.id   AF-A0A429X9T4-F1
#
_cell.length_a   1.000
_cell.length_b   1.000
_cell.length_c   1.000
_cell.angle_alpha   90.00
_cell.angle_beta   90.00
_cell.angle_gamma   90.00
#
_symmetry.space_group_name_H-M   'P 1'
#
loop_
_entity.id
_entity.type
_entity.pdbx_description
1 polymer ?
#
loop_
_entity_poly.entity_id
_entity_poly.type
_entity_poly.pdbx_seq_one_letter_code
_entity_poly.pdbx_strand_id
1 'polypeptide(L)'
;MFVNQKIQKTPIYLVDKEKKESNGHFVQPLLLIEMSGIAGLYNPVSKYIGVVCTTRKELEQRLLSKNLHIKAIPEEQYRFCNSCSEFMQEGYYFETDDSTYCSRDCVDKKVGWKKYLHLYNSGLAFWTTWYNA
;
A
#
# COMPACT_ATOMS: atom_id res chain seq x y z
N MET A 1 -0.45 31.29 -5.85
CA MET A 1 0.58 30.45 -5.19
C MET A 1 -0.11 29.17 -4.75
N PHE A 2 -0.01 28.09 -5.54
CA PHE A 2 -0.56 26.80 -5.14
C PHE A 2 0.39 26.23 -4.09
N VAL A 3 -0.04 26.22 -2.83
CA VAL A 3 0.68 25.54 -1.75
C VAL A 3 0.82 24.09 -2.20
N ASN A 4 2.06 23.57 -2.25
CA ASN A 4 2.34 22.15 -2.44
C ASN A 4 1.67 21.39 -1.27
N GLN A 5 0.39 21.03 -1.44
CA GLN A 5 -0.36 20.30 -0.43
C GLN A 5 0.21 18.88 -0.38
N LYS A 6 0.81 18.53 0.75
CA LYS A 6 1.41 17.21 0.96
C LYS A 6 0.28 16.18 1.07
N ILE A 7 0.12 15.35 0.04
CA ILE A 7 -0.79 14.20 0.07
C ILE A 7 -0.16 13.14 0.98
N GLN A 8 -0.85 12.77 2.04
CA GLN A 8 -0.46 11.66 2.90
C GLN A 8 -1.18 10.40 2.43
N LYS A 9 -0.43 9.31 2.24
CA LYS A 9 -0.97 7.99 1.91
C LYS A 9 -0.60 7.04 3.04
N THR A 10 -1.59 6.52 3.74
CA THR A 10 -1.39 5.58 4.84
C THR A 10 -2.02 4.23 4.46
N PRO A 11 -1.23 3.16 4.34
CA PRO A 11 -1.79 1.82 4.14
C PRO A 11 -2.60 1.35 5.35
N ILE A 12 -3.80 0.85 5.09
CA ILE A 12 -4.75 0.42 6.10
C ILE A 12 -5.48 -0.88 5.71
N TYR A 13 -5.99 -1.59 6.71
CA TYR A 13 -7.08 -2.55 6.59
C TYR A 13 -8.38 -1.93 7.10
N LEU A 14 -9.50 -2.34 6.50
CA LEU A 14 -10.82 -2.17 7.10
C LEU A 14 -11.22 -3.46 7.82
N VAL A 15 -11.50 -3.34 9.11
CA VAL A 15 -11.85 -4.45 9.98
C VAL A 15 -13.29 -4.33 10.42
N ASP A 16 -14.06 -5.40 10.23
CA ASP A 16 -15.44 -5.54 10.72
C ASP A 16 -15.40 -6.10 12.15
N LYS A 17 -15.93 -5.37 13.13
CA LYS A 17 -15.91 -5.79 14.54
C LYS A 17 -16.87 -6.92 14.88
N GLU A 18 -17.92 -7.14 14.10
CA GLU A 18 -18.91 -8.18 14.39
C GLU A 18 -18.42 -9.57 13.94
N LYS A 19 -17.48 -9.61 12.99
CA LYS A 19 -16.86 -10.84 12.50
C LYS A 19 -15.61 -11.16 13.32
N LYS A 20 -15.79 -11.96 14.39
CA LYS A 20 -14.70 -12.45 15.25
C LYS A 20 -13.57 -13.06 14.42
N GLU A 21 -12.36 -12.60 14.72
CA GLU A 21 -11.06 -13.03 14.21
C GLU A 21 -10.93 -14.57 14.27
N SER A 22 -11.17 -15.21 13.14
CA SER A 22 -10.66 -16.56 12.85
C SER A 22 -10.39 -16.77 11.36
N ASN A 23 -10.93 -15.91 10.51
CA ASN A 23 -10.50 -15.61 9.13
C ASN A 23 -11.12 -14.25 8.76
N GLY A 24 -10.69 -13.19 9.46
CA GLY A 24 -11.27 -11.86 9.33
C GLY A 24 -11.42 -11.49 7.85
N HIS A 25 -12.62 -11.08 7.44
CA HIS A 25 -12.85 -10.56 6.10
C HIS A 25 -12.06 -9.27 5.96
N PHE A 26 -10.77 -9.39 5.64
CA PHE A 26 -9.98 -8.27 5.19
C PHE A 26 -10.60 -7.83 3.86
N VAL A 27 -11.29 -6.69 3.88
CA VAL A 27 -11.42 -5.92 2.66
C VAL A 27 -9.98 -5.54 2.34
N GLN A 28 -9.40 -6.18 1.33
CA GLN A 28 -8.09 -5.93 0.71
C GLN A 28 -7.37 -4.64 1.15
N PRO A 29 -6.03 -4.62 1.30
CA PRO A 29 -5.29 -3.42 1.69
C PRO A 29 -5.76 -2.17 0.93
N LEU A 30 -6.09 -1.12 1.67
CA LEU A 30 -6.49 0.17 1.11
C LEU A 30 -5.44 1.23 1.46
N LEU A 31 -5.44 2.32 0.71
CA LEU A 31 -4.75 3.54 1.08
C LEU A 31 -5.76 4.55 1.62
N LEU A 32 -5.54 4.99 2.86
CA LEU A 32 -6.14 6.21 3.38
C LEU A 32 -5.35 7.39 2.77
N ILE A 33 -6.04 8.18 1.95
CA ILE A 33 -5.50 9.37 1.31
C ILE A 33 -6.01 10.57 2.08
N GLU A 34 -5.09 11.38 2.60
CA GLU A 34 -5.41 12.61 3.34
C GLU A 34 -4.75 13.81 2.66
N MET A 35 -5.55 14.86 2.40
CA MET A 35 -5.11 16.10 1.77
C MET A 35 -5.97 17.27 2.26
N SER A 36 -5.38 18.26 2.94
CA SER A 36 -5.99 19.56 3.26
C SER A 36 -7.50 19.54 3.58
N GLY A 37 -7.89 18.78 4.61
CA GLY A 37 -9.31 18.69 4.99
C GLY A 37 -10.13 17.81 4.05
N ILE A 38 -9.52 16.80 3.45
CA ILE A 38 -10.20 15.73 2.70
C ILE A 38 -9.56 14.43 3.16
N ALA A 39 -10.40 13.42 3.41
CA ALA A 39 -9.96 12.05 3.65
C ALA A 39 -10.73 11.11 2.71
N GLY A 40 -10.03 10.15 2.14
CA GLY A 40 -10.65 9.18 1.27
C GLY A 40 -9.96 7.83 1.29
N LEU A 41 -10.67 6.81 0.81
CA LEU A 41 -10.18 5.45 0.70
C LEU A 41 -9.92 5.12 -0.77
N TYR A 42 -8.73 4.65 -1.05
CA TYR A 42 -8.29 4.22 -2.36
C TYR A 42 -7.91 2.74 -2.34
N ASN A 43 -8.39 1.99 -3.31
CA ASN A 43 -8.00 0.61 -3.53
C ASN A 43 -6.83 0.57 -4.55
N PRO A 44 -5.62 0.17 -4.12
CA PRO A 44 -4.46 0.11 -5.01
C PRO A 44 -4.55 -1.03 -6.04
N VAL A 45 -5.31 -2.09 -5.76
CA VAL A 45 -5.51 -3.23 -6.67
C VAL A 45 -6.50 -2.88 -7.77
N SER A 46 -7.70 -2.43 -7.40
CA SER A 46 -8.75 -2.11 -8.37
C SER A 46 -8.67 -0.70 -8.95
N LYS A 47 -7.71 0.12 -8.49
CA LYS A 47 -7.54 1.54 -8.86
C LYS A 47 -8.80 2.38 -8.64
N TYR A 48 -9.64 1.99 -7.66
CA TYR A 48 -10.92 2.62 -7.38
C TYR A 48 -10.88 3.48 -6.11
N ILE A 49 -11.53 4.64 -6.15
CA ILE A 49 -11.72 5.49 -4.98
C ILE A 49 -13.08 5.14 -4.36
N GLY A 50 -13.05 4.54 -3.16
CA GLY A 50 -14.23 3.97 -2.51
C GLY A 50 -15.09 4.98 -1.78
N VAL A 51 -14.48 5.88 -1.00
CA VAL A 51 -15.19 6.85 -0.17
C VAL A 51 -14.36 8.13 -0.11
N VAL A 52 -14.99 9.29 -0.22
CA VAL A 52 -14.36 10.59 -0.02
C VAL A 52 -15.23 11.41 0.95
N CYS A 53 -14.58 12.02 1.93
CA CYS A 53 -15.20 12.82 3.00
C CYS A 53 -14.42 14.13 3.18
N THR A 54 -15.08 15.14 3.75
CA THR A 54 -14.47 16.45 4.01
C THR A 54 -13.63 16.47 5.28
N THR A 55 -13.58 15.38 6.04
CA THR A 55 -12.61 15.19 7.13
C THR A 55 -12.38 13.71 7.37
N ARG A 56 -11.24 13.38 8.00
CA ARG A 56 -11.00 12.05 8.55
C ARG A 56 -12.08 11.62 9.54
N LYS A 57 -12.52 12.54 10.41
CA LYS A 57 -13.55 12.26 11.43
C LYS A 57 -14.87 11.84 10.80
N GLU A 58 -15.29 12.50 9.72
CA GLU A 58 -16.50 12.13 8.98
C GLU A 58 -16.34 10.75 8.32
N LEU A 59 -15.19 10.47 7.71
CA LEU A 59 -14.90 9.15 7.14
C LEU A 59 -15.01 8.06 8.19
N GLU A 60 -14.38 8.25 9.35
CA GLU A 60 -14.43 7.31 10.46
C GLU A 60 -15.88 7.11 10.96
N GLN A 61 -16.68 8.17 11.09
CA GLN A 61 -18.10 8.06 11.44
C GLN A 61 -18.91 7.24 10.42
N ARG A 62 -18.66 7.42 9.12
CA ARG A 62 -19.32 6.63 8.06
C ARG A 62 -18.89 5.17 8.04
N LEU A 63 -17.65 4.87 8.43
CA LEU A 63 -17.18 3.49 8.58
C LEU A 63 -17.79 2.84 9.82
N LEU A 64 -17.85 3.58 10.94
CA LEU A 64 -18.46 3.13 12.18
C LEU A 64 -19.94 2.78 12.02
N SER A 65 -20.71 3.54 11.23
CA SER A 65 -22.12 3.22 10.96
C SER A 65 -22.31 1.92 10.16
N LYS A 66 -21.22 1.37 9.62
CA LYS A 66 -21.16 0.07 8.93
C LYS A 66 -20.38 -0.99 9.72
N ASN A 67 -20.09 -0.75 11.00
CA ASN A 67 -19.27 -1.61 11.86
C ASN A 67 -17.81 -1.80 11.38
N LEU A 68 -17.31 -0.88 10.54
CA LEU A 68 -15.96 -0.92 9.99
C LEU A 68 -15.01 0.00 10.76
N HIS A 69 -13.78 -0.47 10.95
CA HIS A 69 -12.72 0.26 11.62
C HIS A 69 -11.45 0.29 10.77
N ILE A 70 -10.75 1.42 10.83
CA ILE A 70 -9.43 1.58 10.21
C ILE A 70 -8.38 0.96 11.13
N LYS A 71 -7.58 0.05 10.59
CA LYS A 71 -6.37 -0.48 11.24
C LYS A 71 -5.18 -0.18 10.33
N ALA A 72 -4.17 0.52 10.82
CA ALA A 72 -2.94 0.76 10.05
C ALA A 72 -2.23 -0.57 9.75
N ILE A 73 -1.69 -0.71 8.54
CA ILE A 73 -0.80 -1.82 8.22
C ILE A 73 0.57 -1.50 8.83
N PRO A 74 1.19 -2.42 9.58
CA PRO A 74 2.52 -2.20 10.13
C PRO A 74 3.56 -1.96 9.02
N GLU A 75 4.54 -1.08 9.26
CA GLU A 75 5.52 -0.66 8.26
C GLU A 75 6.40 -1.82 7.75
N GLU A 76 6.62 -2.82 8.59
CA GLU A 76 7.34 -4.04 8.23
C GLU A 76 6.59 -4.90 7.20
N GLN A 77 5.26 -4.75 7.08
CA GLN A 77 4.40 -5.58 6.24
C GLN A 77 4.13 -5.01 4.84
N TYR A 78 4.70 -3.85 4.51
CA TYR A 78 4.54 -3.25 3.19
C TYR A 78 5.77 -2.49 2.73
N ARG A 79 5.82 -2.23 1.42
CA ARG A 79 6.77 -1.35 0.77
C ARG A 79 6.05 -0.46 -0.25
N PHE A 80 6.73 0.58 -0.71
CA PHE A 80 6.29 1.39 -1.86
C PHE A 80 7.28 1.22 -2.99
N CYS A 81 6.78 1.05 -4.21
CA CYS A 81 7.62 0.85 -5.38
C CYS A 81 8.56 2.05 -5.59
N ASN A 82 9.87 1.81 -5.67
CA ASN A 82 10.86 2.86 -5.94
C ASN A 82 10.74 3.43 -7.38
N SER A 83 9.97 2.79 -8.27
CA SER A 83 9.69 3.28 -9.62
C SER A 83 8.43 4.14 -9.70
N CYS A 84 7.30 3.63 -9.19
CA CYS A 84 5.97 4.24 -9.38
C CYS A 84 5.26 4.66 -8.09
N SER A 85 5.86 4.44 -6.92
CA SER A 85 5.31 4.77 -5.59
C SER A 85 3.95 4.11 -5.29
N GLU A 86 3.64 3.01 -5.98
CA GLU A 86 2.49 2.16 -5.67
C GLU A 86 2.74 1.33 -4.42
N PHE A 87 1.68 1.08 -3.67
CA PHE A 87 1.70 0.22 -2.48
C PHE A 87 1.94 -1.24 -2.87
N MET A 88 2.75 -1.94 -2.07
CA MET A 88 3.16 -3.33 -2.32
C MET A 88 3.22 -4.11 -1.02
N GLN A 89 2.75 -5.35 -1.04
CA GLN A 89 2.98 -6.34 0.02
C GLN A 89 3.92 -7.47 -0.44
N GLU A 90 4.23 -7.49 -1.72
CA GLU A 90 5.21 -8.37 -2.35
C GLU A 90 5.83 -7.66 -3.54
N GLY A 91 6.99 -8.14 -3.98
CA GLY A 91 7.66 -7.58 -5.15
C GLY A 91 9.11 -8.00 -5.26
N TYR A 92 9.78 -7.40 -6.25
CA TYR A 92 11.21 -7.54 -6.45
C TYR A 92 11.97 -6.73 -5.39
N TYR A 93 12.88 -7.38 -4.68
CA TYR A 93 13.75 -6.81 -3.68
C TYR A 93 15.21 -6.88 -4.12
N PHE A 94 15.99 -5.86 -3.78
CA PHE A 94 17.42 -5.74 -4.06
C PHE A 94 18.18 -5.49 -2.77
N GLU A 95 18.99 -6.46 -2.33
CA GLU A 95 19.77 -6.37 -1.08
C GLU A 95 20.82 -5.28 -1.11
N THR A 96 21.30 -4.92 -2.31
CA THR A 96 22.40 -3.96 -2.49
C THR A 96 22.07 -2.56 -2.00
N ASP A 97 20.81 -2.15 -2.08
CA ASP A 97 20.36 -0.78 -1.82
C ASP A 97 18.97 -0.70 -1.17
N ASP A 98 18.45 -1.83 -0.69
CA ASP A 98 17.12 -1.98 -0.09
C ASP A 98 15.98 -1.53 -1.03
N SER A 99 16.21 -1.49 -2.35
CA SER A 99 15.20 -1.04 -3.31
C SER A 99 14.18 -2.12 -3.64
N THR A 100 12.95 -1.68 -3.91
CA THR A 100 11.77 -2.54 -4.13
C THR A 100 10.95 -2.11 -5.34
N TYR A 101 10.43 -3.08 -6.08
CA TYR A 101 9.67 -2.83 -7.31
C TYR A 101 8.47 -3.78 -7.45
N CYS A 102 7.32 -3.24 -7.86
CA CYS A 102 6.07 -4.00 -7.95
C CYS A 102 5.95 -4.89 -9.18
N SER A 103 6.75 -4.63 -10.22
CA SER A 103 6.63 -5.33 -11.50
C SER A 103 7.95 -5.37 -12.25
N ARG A 104 8.04 -6.34 -13.18
CA ARG A 104 9.16 -6.42 -14.12
C ARG A 104 9.34 -5.12 -14.89
N ASP A 105 8.27 -4.46 -15.31
CA ASP A 105 8.35 -3.18 -16.02
C ASP A 105 8.98 -2.09 -15.15
N CYS A 106 8.67 -2.07 -13.86
CA CYS A 106 9.30 -1.15 -12.92
C CYS A 106 10.79 -1.45 -12.71
N VAL A 107 11.16 -2.73 -12.65
CA VAL A 107 12.57 -3.15 -12.60
C VAL A 107 13.29 -2.76 -13.89
N ASP A 108 12.72 -3.03 -15.05
CA ASP A 108 13.35 -2.76 -16.34
C ASP A 108 13.57 -1.25 -16.54
N LYS A 109 12.60 -0.43 -16.14
CA LYS A 109 12.68 1.03 -16.21
C LYS A 109 13.78 1.64 -15.33
N LYS A 110 14.05 1.07 -14.15
CA LYS A 110 14.95 1.67 -13.15
C LYS A 110 16.32 1.01 -13.06
N VAL A 111 16.37 -0.31 -13.22
CA VAL A 111 17.55 -1.14 -13.05
C VAL A 111 17.95 -1.85 -14.34
N GLY A 112 16.96 -2.24 -15.16
CA GLY A 112 17.14 -3.09 -16.34
C GLY A 112 17.02 -4.57 -16.01
N TRP A 113 16.23 -5.31 -16.78
CA TRP A 113 15.93 -6.72 -16.49
C TRP A 113 17.16 -7.63 -16.55
N LYS A 114 18.08 -7.38 -17.48
CA LYS A 114 19.34 -8.15 -17.57
C LYS A 114 20.20 -7.99 -16.30
N LYS A 115 20.25 -6.78 -15.73
CA LYS A 115 20.96 -6.52 -14.48
C LYS A 115 20.28 -7.22 -13.31
N TYR A 116 18.95 -7.21 -13.26
CA TYR A 116 18.20 -7.99 -12.28
C TYR A 116 18.55 -9.48 -12.33
N LEU A 117 18.54 -10.12 -13.52
CA LEU A 117 18.87 -11.54 -13.64
C LEU A 117 20.30 -11.86 -13.17
N HIS A 118 21.25 -10.95 -13.42
CA HIS A 118 22.61 -11.13 -12.91
C HIS A 118 22.66 -11.08 -11.38
N LEU A 119 21.96 -10.13 -10.76
CA LEU A 119 21.88 -10.01 -9.31
C LEU A 119 21.10 -11.18 -8.68
N TYR A 120 20.04 -11.65 -9.34
CA TYR A 120 19.27 -12.82 -8.93
C TYR A 120 20.13 -14.09 -8.88
N ASN A 121 20.92 -14.33 -9.92
CA ASN A 121 21.84 -15.47 -9.95
C ASN A 121 22.92 -15.41 -8.87
N SER A 122 23.25 -14.21 -8.39
CA SER A 122 24.20 -13.98 -7.29
C SER A 122 23.53 -13.92 -5.92
N GLY A 123 22.21 -14.14 -5.82
CA GLY A 123 21.45 -14.08 -4.57
C GLY A 123 21.17 -12.67 -4.03
N LEU A 124 21.53 -11.62 -4.78
CA LEU A 124 21.41 -10.21 -4.34
C LEU A 124 20.10 -9.54 -4.73
N ALA A 125 19.25 -10.21 -5.49
CA ALA A 125 17.91 -9.75 -5.84
C ALA A 125 16.95 -10.93 -5.92
N PHE A 126 15.71 -10.77 -5.45
CA PHE A 126 14.73 -11.85 -5.45
C PHE A 126 13.30 -11.31 -5.35
N TRP A 127 12.32 -12.16 -5.65
CA TRP A 127 10.92 -11.86 -5.32
C TRP A 127 10.68 -12.23 -3.86
N THR A 128 9.99 -11.37 -3.12
CA THR A 128 9.66 -11.59 -1.71
C THR A 128 8.27 -11.06 -1.35
N THR A 129 7.75 -11.50 -0.21
CA THR A 129 6.50 -11.04 0.39
C THR A 129 6.81 -10.52 1.79
N TRP A 130 6.27 -9.34 2.14
CA TRP A 130 6.42 -8.69 3.45
C TRP A 130 5.21 -8.92 4.36
N TYR A 131 4.07 -9.30 3.79
CA TYR A 131 2.88 -9.64 4.56
C TYR A 131 3.01 -11.03 5.20
N ASN A 132 2.82 -11.07 6.52
CA ASN A 132 2.66 -12.33 7.25
C ASN A 132 1.21 -12.81 7.11
N ALA A 133 1.03 -13.91 6.38
CA ALA A 133 -0.23 -14.63 6.27
C ALA A 133 -0.59 -15.34 7.59
#